data_AF-A0A1K0J5A4-F1
#
_entry.id   AF-A0A1K0J5A4-F1
#
_cell.length_a   1.000
_cell.length_b   1.000
_cell.length_c   1.000
_cell.angle_alpha   90.00
_cell.angle_beta   90.00
_cell.angle_gamma   90.00
#
_symmetry.space_group_name_H-M   'P 1'
#
loop_
_entity.id
_entity.type
_entity.pdbx_description
1 polymer ?
#
loop_
_entity_poly.entity_id
_entity_poly.type
_entity_poly.pdbx_seq_one_letter_code
_entity_poly.pdbx_strand_id
1 'polypeptide(L)'
;MNFTVEDRDRGQGLYYVRYVDPRTVADSRGFFSKLFTKPEDSKTAKKYRVSLKGTGSGTLVTVLNDAGQPESGEIGKRILSLIDEQLH
;
A
#
# COMPACT_ATOMS: atom_id res chain seq x y z
N MET A 1 12.55 -0.17 1.00
CA MET A 1 11.30 0.39 1.56
C MET A 1 10.19 0.07 0.59
N ASN A 2 9.34 -0.92 0.90
CA ASN A 2 8.35 -1.48 -0.03
C ASN A 2 6.97 -0.81 0.10
N PHE A 3 6.93 0.36 0.74
CA PHE A 3 5.75 1.15 1.03
C PHE A 3 6.08 2.62 0.78
N THR A 4 5.29 3.29 -0.05
CA THR A 4 5.45 4.71 -0.34
C THR A 4 4.08 5.35 -0.41
N VAL A 5 3.92 6.50 0.25
CA VAL A 5 2.69 7.29 0.18
C VAL A 5 2.81 8.20 -1.05
N GLU A 6 1.96 7.98 -2.05
CA GLU A 6 1.92 8.81 -3.27
C GLU A 6 1.18 10.12 -3.02
N ASP A 7 0.04 10.06 -2.32
CA ASP A 7 -0.88 11.19 -2.19
C ASP A 7 -1.72 11.08 -0.91
N ARG A 8 -2.32 12.19 -0.45
CA ARG A 8 -3.09 12.29 0.80
C ARG A 8 -4.23 13.31 0.66
N ASP A 9 -5.46 12.85 0.75
CA ASP A 9 -6.63 13.70 1.00
C ASP A 9 -6.92 13.74 2.50
N ARG A 10 -6.43 14.77 3.17
CA ARG A 10 -6.66 14.98 4.60
C ARG A 10 -8.11 15.36 4.94
N GLY A 11 -8.85 15.94 3.99
CA GLY A 11 -10.25 16.32 4.21
C GLY A 11 -11.16 15.08 4.28
N GLN A 12 -10.84 14.06 3.49
CA GLN A 12 -11.56 12.79 3.47
C GLN A 12 -10.91 11.69 4.34
N GLY A 13 -9.73 11.95 4.91
CA GLY A 13 -8.96 10.96 5.67
C GLY A 13 -8.41 9.84 4.79
N LEU A 14 -8.15 10.09 3.50
CA LEU A 14 -7.74 9.08 2.53
C LEU A 14 -6.26 9.24 2.15
N TYR A 15 -5.50 8.15 2.19
CA TYR A 15 -4.08 8.11 1.88
C TYR A 15 -3.84 7.11 0.75
N TYR A 16 -3.13 7.51 -0.29
CA TYR A 16 -2.83 6.66 -1.43
C TYR A 16 -1.44 6.08 -1.28
N VAL A 17 -1.33 4.76 -1.33
CA VAL A 17 -0.09 4.03 -1.04
C VAL A 17 0.22 3.04 -2.14
N ARG A 18 1.51 2.93 -2.49
CA ARG A 18 2.00 1.85 -3.33
C ARG A 18 2.54 0.74 -2.47
N TYR A 19 2.12 -0.48 -2.77
CA TYR A 19 2.69 -1.67 -2.16
C TYR A 19 3.23 -2.61 -3.24
N VAL A 20 4.44 -3.11 -3.03
CA VAL A 20 5.08 -4.14 -3.84
C VAL A 20 5.16 -5.40 -2.98
N ASP A 21 4.51 -6.48 -3.42
CA ASP A 21 4.58 -7.76 -2.72
C ASP A 21 5.97 -8.41 -2.93
N PRO A 22 6.81 -8.53 -1.89
CA PRO A 22 8.15 -9.13 -2.03
C PRO A 22 8.09 -10.59 -2.48
N ARG A 23 6.97 -11.31 -2.28
CA ARG A 23 6.80 -12.69 -2.77
C ARG A 23 6.76 -12.75 -4.30
N THR A 24 6.19 -11.73 -4.94
CA THR A 24 6.19 -11.60 -6.41
C THR A 24 7.55 -11.15 -6.97
N VAL A 25 8.35 -10.47 -6.16
CA VAL A 25 9.72 -10.03 -6.50
C VAL A 25 10.73 -11.17 -6.42
N ALA A 26 10.52 -12.14 -5.53
CA ALA A 26 11.45 -13.26 -5.33
C ALA A 26 11.51 -14.23 -6.52
N ASP A 27 10.37 -14.45 -7.19
CA ASP A 27 10.23 -15.33 -8.36
C ASP A 27 10.77 -14.67 -9.66
N SER A 28 10.89 -13.35 -9.63
CA SER A 28 11.27 -12.55 -10.79
C SER A 28 12.74 -12.09 -10.77
N ARG A 29 13.54 -12.53 -9.79
CA ARG A 29 14.99 -12.23 -9.68
C ARG A 29 15.82 -12.53 -10.94
N GLY A 30 15.38 -13.42 -11.84
CA GLY A 30 16.05 -13.67 -13.12
C GLY A 30 15.74 -12.64 -14.23
N PHE A 31 14.61 -11.93 -14.15
CA PHE A 31 14.16 -10.96 -15.15
C PHE A 31 14.45 -9.50 -14.77
N PHE A 32 14.97 -9.24 -13.56
CA PHE A 32 14.97 -7.91 -12.93
C PHE A 32 16.35 -7.25 -12.76
N SER A 33 17.45 -7.87 -13.19
CA SER A 33 18.80 -7.27 -13.07
C SER A 33 19.01 -6.00 -13.92
N LYS A 34 18.03 -5.59 -14.75
CA LYS A 34 18.14 -4.44 -15.67
C LYS A 34 17.09 -3.34 -15.45
N LEU A 35 16.22 -3.46 -14.45
CA LEU A 35 15.06 -2.56 -14.25
C LEU A 35 15.28 -1.49 -13.16
N PHE A 36 16.50 -1.25 -12.70
CA PHE A 36 16.83 -0.14 -11.80
C PHE A 36 16.98 1.22 -12.52
N THR A 37 16.32 1.43 -13.65
CA THR A 37 16.40 2.68 -14.41
C THR A 37 15.03 3.08 -14.95
N LYS A 38 14.54 4.22 -14.44
CA LYS A 38 13.44 5.08 -14.93
C LYS A 38 11.98 4.81 -14.49
N PRO A 39 11.16 5.89 -14.41
CA PRO A 39 9.94 6.00 -13.61
C PRO A 39 8.70 5.42 -14.28
N GLU A 40 8.81 4.24 -14.91
CA GLU A 40 7.69 3.53 -15.55
C GLU A 40 7.15 2.36 -14.71
N ASP A 41 7.56 2.25 -13.44
CA ASP A 41 7.23 1.21 -12.44
C ASP A 41 5.77 1.21 -11.93
N SER A 42 4.84 1.47 -12.83
CA SER A 42 3.40 1.46 -12.57
C SER A 42 2.76 0.07 -12.67
N LYS A 43 3.40 -0.89 -13.36
CA LYS A 43 2.77 -2.19 -13.71
C LYS A 43 2.86 -3.28 -12.63
N THR A 44 3.81 -3.23 -11.72
CA THR A 44 4.02 -4.24 -10.65
C THR A 44 3.68 -3.73 -9.25
N ALA A 45 3.84 -2.43 -9.00
CA ALA A 45 3.38 -1.82 -7.76
C ALA A 45 1.88 -1.54 -7.84
N LYS A 46 1.11 -2.25 -7.00
CA LYS A 46 -0.33 -2.04 -6.90
C LYS A 46 -0.61 -0.82 -6.02
N LYS A 47 -1.58 -0.01 -6.47
CA LYS A 47 -2.09 1.12 -5.70
C LYS A 47 -3.16 0.63 -4.73
N TYR A 48 -3.06 1.12 -3.51
CA TYR A 48 -4.03 0.92 -2.45
C TYR A 48 -4.39 2.27 -1.85
N ARG A 49 -5.54 2.32 -1.19
CA ARG A 49 -6.00 3.50 -0.46
C ARG A 49 -6.17 3.11 1.00
N VAL A 50 -5.82 4.00 1.90
CA VAL A 50 -6.00 3.81 3.34
C VAL A 50 -6.94 4.90 3.81
N SER A 51 -8.13 4.49 4.23
CA SER A 51 -9.13 5.37 4.81
C SER A 51 -8.96 5.39 6.32
N LEU A 52 -8.85 6.59 6.89
CA LEU A 52 -8.81 6.86 8.31
C LEU A 52 -10.12 7.54 8.71
N LYS A 53 -10.89 6.88 9.56
CA LYS A 53 -12.14 7.42 10.08
C LYS A 53 -12.07 7.52 11.60
N GLY A 54 -12.17 8.74 12.14
CA GLY A 54 -12.30 8.95 13.57
C GLY A 54 -13.58 8.29 14.10
N THR A 55 -13.43 7.40 15.07
CA THR A 55 -14.50 6.95 15.95
C THR A 55 -14.27 7.66 17.28
N GLY A 56 -15.29 8.04 18.04
CA GLY A 56 -15.09 8.90 19.24
C GLY A 56 -14.05 8.38 20.27
N SER A 57 -13.66 7.12 20.18
CA SER A 57 -12.64 6.45 21.01
C SER A 57 -11.36 6.05 20.27
N GLY A 58 -11.21 6.35 18.97
CA GLY A 58 -10.05 5.92 18.18
C GLY A 58 -10.10 6.30 16.70
N THR A 59 -9.23 5.69 15.89
CA THR A 59 -9.26 5.83 14.43
C THR A 59 -9.45 4.47 13.80
N LEU A 60 -10.54 4.28 13.06
CA LEU A 60 -10.74 3.12 12.23
C LEU A 60 -9.91 3.26 10.96
N VAL A 61 -8.98 2.32 10.76
CA VAL A 61 -8.14 2.23 9.57
C VAL A 61 -8.72 1.17 8.65
N THR A 62 -8.98 1.52 7.39
CA THR A 62 -9.48 0.59 6.37
C THR A 62 -8.59 0.65 5.14
N VAL A 63 -8.08 -0.51 4.72
CA VAL A 63 -7.34 -0.64 3.45
C VAL A 63 -8.32 -0.94 2.34
N LEU A 64 -8.22 -0.18 1.26
CA LEU A 64 -9.01 -0.29 0.05
C LEU A 64 -8.09 -0.59 -1.13
N ASN A 65 -8.58 -1.34 -2.11
CA ASN A 65 -7.91 -1.54 -3.37
C ASN A 65 -8.01 -0.31 -4.29
N ASP A 66 -7.41 -0.38 -5.48
CA ASP A 66 -7.45 0.70 -6.48
C ASP A 66 -8.88 1.06 -6.93
N ALA A 67 -9.82 0.11 -6.87
CA ALA A 67 -11.24 0.35 -7.14
C ALA A 67 -12.01 0.97 -5.96
N GLY A 68 -11.35 1.21 -4.82
CA GLY A 68 -11.97 1.76 -3.61
C GLY A 68 -12.78 0.74 -2.79
N GLN A 69 -12.66 -0.55 -3.09
CA GLN A 69 -13.32 -1.61 -2.32
C GLN A 69 -12.41 -2.09 -1.18
N PRO A 70 -12.97 -2.54 -0.03
CA PRO A 70 -12.19 -3.10 1.05
C PRO A 70 -11.27 -4.23 0.61
N GLU A 71 -10.00 -4.13 0.96
CA GLU A 71 -8.99 -5.16 0.69
C GLU A 71 -8.90 -6.10 1.89
N SER A 72 -9.68 -7.19 1.85
CA SER A 72 -9.75 -8.19 2.93
C SER A 72 -8.72 -9.33 2.78
N GLY A 73 -7.94 -9.34 1.70
CA GLY A 73 -6.96 -10.38 1.41
C GLY A 73 -5.70 -10.28 2.28
N GLU A 74 -4.78 -11.21 2.05
CA GLU A 74 -3.46 -11.24 2.72
C GLU A 74 -2.67 -9.93 2.52
N ILE A 75 -2.87 -9.26 1.38
CA ILE A 75 -2.24 -7.96 1.10
C ILE A 75 -2.78 -6.87 2.04
N GLY A 76 -4.08 -6.83 2.28
CA GLY A 76 -4.70 -5.87 3.19
C GLY A 76 -4.19 -6.03 4.62
N LYS A 77 -4.10 -7.27 5.10
CA LYS A 77 -3.47 -7.59 6.40
C LYS A 77 -2.02 -7.11 6.46
N ARG A 78 -1.25 -7.36 5.41
CA ARG A 78 0.16 -6.96 5.34
C ARG A 78 0.34 -5.45 5.38
N ILE A 79 -0.49 -4.70 4.67
CA ILE A 79 -0.48 -3.23 4.69
C ILE A 79 -0.83 -2.73 6.09
N LEU A 80 -1.86 -3.29 6.74
CA LEU A 80 -2.22 -2.94 8.12
C LEU A 80 -1.07 -3.19 9.10
N SER A 81 -0.38 -4.34 9.00
CA SER A 81 0.79 -4.63 9.84
C SER A 81 1.92 -3.61 9.64
N LEU A 82 2.21 -3.22 8.40
CA LEU A 82 3.24 -2.21 8.12
C LEU A 82 2.88 -0.83 8.67
N ILE A 83 1.59 -0.48 8.70
CA ILE A 83 1.11 0.76 9.32
C ILE A 83 1.30 0.68 10.84
N ASP A 84 0.91 -0.43 11.45
CA ASP A 84 1.05 -0.68 12.90
C ASP A 84 2.52 -0.64 13.35
N GLU A 85 3.43 -1.23 12.57
CA GLU A 85 4.88 -1.19 12.81
C GLU A 85 5.46 0.24 12.76
N GLN A 86 4.85 1.17 12.02
CA GLN A 86 5.31 2.56 11.92
C GLN A 86 4.70 3.49 12.99
N LEU A 87 3.71 3.02 13.75
CA LEU A 87 3.09 3.77 14.84
C LEU A 87 3.82 3.59 16.18
N HIS A 88 4.76 2.65 16.24
CA HIS A 88 5.67 2.41 17.37
C HIS A 88 6.96 3.23 17.22
#